data_AF-A0A359E836-F1
#
_entry.id   AF-A0A359E836-F1
#
_cell.length_a   1.000
_cell.length_b   1.000
_cell.length_c   1.000
_cell.angle_alpha   90.00
_cell.angle_beta   90.00
_cell.angle_gamma   90.00
#
_symmetry.space_group_name_H-M   'P 1'
#
loop_
_entity.id
_entity.type
_entity.pdbx_description
1 polymer ?
#
loop_
_entity_poly.entity_id
_entity_poly.type
_entity_poly.pdbx_seq_one_letter_code
_entity_poly.pdbx_strand_id
1 'polypeptide(L)'
;MSDLYIDLTEDDYILGNPEAKFTLLEYGDYECPYSRMGYRFAQMLLKNYPDTLKFSFRNFPLRKKHPNAQIAAEAALCAGSQNRFWEMHDLLFENNRALSEAKIIEFAEDIGLDMYRFKVDLTTNEFAKQVTTD
;
A
#
# COMPACT_ATOMS: atom_id res chain seq x y z
N MET A 1 -6.40 22.60 -23.30
CA MET A 1 -6.86 22.06 -22.00
C MET A 1 -5.70 21.23 -21.49
N SER A 2 -5.15 21.52 -20.32
CA SER A 2 -4.16 20.63 -19.71
C SER A 2 -4.92 19.43 -19.20
N ASP A 3 -4.77 18.30 -19.88
CA ASP A 3 -5.26 17.05 -19.34
C ASP A 3 -4.45 16.79 -18.06
N LEU A 4 -5.13 16.86 -16.91
CA LEU A 4 -4.54 16.56 -15.60
C LEU A 4 -4.48 15.03 -15.49
N TYR A 5 -3.47 14.43 -16.09
CA TYR A 5 -3.16 13.02 -15.88
C TYR A 5 -2.44 12.87 -14.54
N ILE A 6 -2.82 11.85 -13.77
CA ILE A 6 -2.02 11.39 -12.63
C ILE A 6 -0.78 10.73 -13.22
N ASP A 7 0.39 11.28 -12.90
CA ASP A 7 1.68 10.73 -13.32
C ASP A 7 2.02 9.53 -12.43
N LEU A 8 1.69 8.34 -12.91
CA LEU A 8 2.13 7.08 -12.30
C LEU A 8 3.55 6.78 -12.75
N THR A 9 4.43 6.43 -11.82
CA THR A 9 5.81 6.07 -12.10
C THR A 9 6.00 4.55 -12.04
N GLU A 10 7.22 4.08 -12.32
CA GLU A 10 7.57 2.66 -12.18
C GLU A 10 7.51 2.16 -10.72
N ASP A 11 7.50 3.08 -9.75
CA ASP A 11 7.41 2.77 -8.33
C ASP A 11 5.95 2.57 -7.85
N ASP A 12 4.96 2.92 -8.68
CA ASP A 12 3.55 2.75 -8.36
C ASP A 12 3.09 1.30 -8.58
N TYR A 13 2.41 0.76 -7.57
CA TYR A 13 1.72 -0.52 -7.68
C TYR A 13 0.34 -0.29 -8.29
N ILE A 14 0.00 -1.06 -9.32
CA ILE A 14 -1.29 -0.98 -10.01
C ILE A 14 -2.15 -2.20 -9.65
N LEU A 15 -3.40 -1.95 -9.28
CA LEU A 15 -4.44 -2.96 -9.12
C LEU A 15 -5.49 -2.81 -10.24
N GLY A 16 -5.85 -3.93 -10.85
CA GLY A 16 -6.78 -3.97 -11.99
C GLY A 16 -6.07 -3.99 -13.35
N ASN A 17 -6.76 -3.53 -14.40
CA ASN A 17 -6.20 -3.49 -15.75
C ASN A 17 -5.19 -2.33 -15.91
N PRO A 18 -3.89 -2.58 -16.13
CA PRO A 18 -2.90 -1.50 -16.29
C PRO A 18 -3.16 -0.59 -17.49
N GLU A 19 -3.85 -1.11 -18.52
CA GLU A 19 -4.25 -0.37 -19.74
C GLU A 19 -5.55 0.43 -19.56
N ALA A 20 -6.16 0.40 -18.38
CA ALA A 20 -7.35 1.18 -18.09
C ALA A 20 -7.10 2.68 -18.30
N LYS A 21 -8.10 3.34 -18.90
CA LYS A 21 -8.05 4.77 -19.24
C LYS A 21 -8.05 5.66 -18.01
N PHE A 22 -8.77 5.29 -16.95
CA PHE A 22 -8.91 6.11 -15.76
C PHE A 22 -8.08 5.53 -14.61
N THR A 23 -7.36 6.41 -13.92
CA THR A 23 -6.60 6.08 -12.71
C THR A 23 -7.30 6.68 -11.50
N LEU A 24 -7.54 5.86 -10.49
CA LEU A 24 -7.83 6.31 -9.13
C LEU A 24 -6.55 6.13 -8.29
N LEU A 25 -6.04 7.23 -7.74
CA LEU A 25 -4.89 7.21 -6.83
C LEU A 25 -5.37 7.56 -5.42
N GLU A 26 -5.05 6.71 -4.45
CA GLU A 26 -5.26 7.00 -3.03
C GLU A 26 -3.92 7.22 -2.31
N TYR A 27 -3.83 8.34 -1.60
CA TYR A 27 -2.80 8.56 -0.59
C TYR A 27 -3.36 8.16 0.77
N GLY A 28 -2.75 7.17 1.41
CA GLY A 28 -3.37 6.55 2.59
C GLY A 28 -2.41 6.12 3.68
N ASP A 29 -3.00 5.94 4.85
CA ASP A 29 -2.34 5.48 6.07
C ASP A 29 -3.04 4.20 6.54
N TYR A 30 -2.26 3.15 6.75
CA TYR A 30 -2.79 1.83 7.09
C TYR A 30 -3.49 1.75 8.46
N GLU A 31 -3.22 2.64 9.41
CA GLU A 31 -3.96 2.72 10.68
C GLU A 31 -5.19 3.65 10.58
N CYS A 32 -5.28 4.47 9.52
CA CYS A 32 -6.37 5.41 9.35
C CYS A 32 -7.68 4.73 8.94
N PRO A 33 -8.77 4.82 9.73
CA PRO A 33 -10.04 4.21 9.37
C PRO A 33 -10.70 4.83 8.13
N TYR A 34 -10.35 6.07 7.79
CA TYR A 34 -10.85 6.75 6.59
C TYR A 34 -10.12 6.30 5.32
N SER A 35 -8.80 6.07 5.37
CA SER A 35 -8.07 5.45 4.26
C SER A 35 -8.59 4.03 4.01
N ARG A 36 -8.81 3.24 5.07
CA ARG A 36 -9.47 1.93 4.92
C ARG A 36 -10.84 2.02 4.23
N MET A 37 -11.62 3.05 4.55
CA MET A 37 -12.91 3.28 3.89
C MET A 37 -12.73 3.68 2.42
N GLY A 38 -11.75 4.54 2.11
CA GLY A 38 -11.34 4.90 0.76
C GLY A 38 -11.02 3.66 -0.07
N TYR A 39 -10.15 2.79 0.45
CA TYR A 39 -9.77 1.56 -0.21
C TYR A 39 -10.97 0.63 -0.47
N ARG A 40 -11.90 0.51 0.48
CA ARG A 40 -13.15 -0.26 0.25
C ARG A 40 -14.00 0.31 -0.88
N PHE A 41 -14.07 1.64 -1.02
CA PHE A 41 -14.74 2.26 -2.16
C PHE A 41 -13.98 2.03 -3.47
N ALA A 42 -12.65 2.11 -3.45
CA ALA A 42 -11.82 1.80 -4.61
C ALA A 42 -12.07 0.36 -5.10
N GLN A 43 -12.09 -0.62 -4.21
CA GLN A 43 -12.42 -2.02 -4.55
C GLN A 43 -13.81 -2.16 -5.19
N MET A 44 -14.82 -1.47 -4.64
CA MET A 44 -16.17 -1.47 -5.23
C MET A 44 -16.18 -0.87 -6.63
N LEU A 45 -15.43 0.22 -6.86
CA LEU A 45 -15.31 0.84 -8.18
C LEU A 45 -14.58 -0.07 -9.17
N LEU A 46 -13.46 -0.67 -8.78
CA LEU A 46 -12.72 -1.63 -9.62
C LEU A 46 -13.62 -2.80 -10.05
N LYS A 47 -14.45 -3.32 -9.13
CA LYS A 47 -15.40 -4.38 -9.46
C LYS A 47 -16.47 -3.95 -10.49
N ASN A 48 -16.93 -2.70 -10.40
CA ASN A 48 -17.96 -2.17 -11.31
C ASN A 48 -17.40 -1.70 -12.66
N TYR A 49 -16.11 -1.40 -12.73
CA TYR A 49 -15.44 -0.82 -13.90
C TYR A 49 -14.11 -1.52 -14.23
N PRO A 50 -14.09 -2.87 -14.36
CA PRO A 50 -12.86 -3.66 -14.42
C PRO A 50 -11.97 -3.35 -15.63
N ASP A 51 -12.56 -2.92 -16.74
CA ASP A 51 -11.83 -2.64 -17.99
C ASP A 51 -11.38 -1.18 -18.11
N THR A 52 -12.01 -0.26 -17.37
CA THR A 52 -11.86 1.18 -17.58
C THR A 52 -11.20 1.91 -16.41
N LEU A 53 -11.11 1.28 -15.24
CA LEU A 53 -10.51 1.84 -14.05
C LEU A 53 -9.33 0.99 -13.57
N LYS A 54 -8.22 1.66 -13.25
CA LYS A 54 -7.13 1.10 -12.45
C LYS A 54 -6.95 1.89 -11.18
N PHE A 55 -6.38 1.24 -10.18
CA PHE A 55 -6.13 1.82 -8.87
C PHE A 55 -4.64 1.79 -8.55
N SER A 56 -4.13 2.86 -7.96
CA SER A 56 -2.82 2.91 -7.33
C SER A 56 -2.97 3.43 -5.90
N PHE A 57 -2.06 3.01 -5.02
CA PHE A 57 -1.98 3.44 -3.64
C PHE A 57 -0.59 3.95 -3.32
N ARG A 58 -0.52 5.14 -2.72
CA ARG A 58 0.70 5.78 -2.23
C ARG A 58 0.63 5.96 -0.71
N ASN A 59 1.74 5.69 -0.03
CA ASN A 59 1.79 5.70 1.42
C ASN A 59 1.87 7.14 1.93
N PHE A 60 1.01 7.48 2.89
CA PHE A 60 1.00 8.78 3.54
C PHE A 60 0.82 8.62 5.06
N PRO A 61 1.81 8.06 5.77
CA PRO A 61 1.68 7.76 7.19
C PRO A 61 1.57 9.01 8.05
N LEU A 62 0.49 9.13 8.80
CA LEU A 62 0.21 10.20 9.76
C LEU A 62 0.93 9.91 11.09
N ARG A 63 2.27 9.86 11.07
CA ARG A 63 3.16 9.43 12.16
C ARG A 63 2.84 10.01 13.55
N LYS A 64 2.32 11.25 13.61
CA LYS A 64 1.94 11.92 14.86
C LYS A 64 0.69 11.34 15.51
N LYS A 65 -0.19 10.74 14.71
CA LYS A 65 -1.49 10.21 15.11
C LYS A 65 -1.49 8.68 15.17
N HIS A 66 -0.74 8.06 14.26
CA HIS A 66 -0.72 6.63 14.03
C HIS A 66 0.72 6.12 14.17
N PRO A 67 1.06 5.53 15.33
CA PRO A 67 2.44 5.19 15.67
C PRO A 67 3.03 4.07 14.80
N ASN A 68 2.20 3.17 14.28
CA ASN A 68 2.63 2.06 13.41
C ASN A 68 2.44 2.35 11.91
N ALA A 69 1.88 3.51 11.55
CA ALA A 69 1.66 3.85 10.14
C ALA A 69 2.95 3.82 9.31
N GLN A 70 4.08 4.24 9.90
CA GLN A 70 5.37 4.22 9.21
C GLN A 70 5.83 2.80 8.91
N ILE A 71 5.90 1.94 9.92
CA ILE A 71 6.36 0.54 9.75
C ILE A 71 5.41 -0.25 8.85
N ALA A 72 4.10 0.02 8.89
CA ALA A 72 3.13 -0.59 7.98
C ALA A 72 3.37 -0.16 6.51
N ALA A 73 3.67 1.11 6.27
CA ALA A 73 4.02 1.61 4.94
C ALA A 73 5.30 0.95 4.39
N GLU A 74 6.34 0.86 5.22
CA GLU A 74 7.59 0.21 4.84
C GLU A 74 7.41 -1.29 4.61
N ALA A 75 6.57 -1.96 5.39
CA ALA A 75 6.23 -3.36 5.20
C ALA A 75 5.52 -3.61 3.85
N ALA A 76 4.58 -2.75 3.46
CA ALA A 76 3.93 -2.82 2.17
C ALA A 76 4.93 -2.67 1.01
N LEU A 77 5.83 -1.70 1.08
CA LEU A 77 6.87 -1.50 0.06
C LEU A 77 7.88 -2.65 0.01
N CYS A 78 8.29 -3.18 1.16
CA CYS A 78 9.15 -4.36 1.21
C CYS A 78 8.48 -5.57 0.56
N ALA A 79 7.20 -5.83 0.87
CA ALA A 79 6.42 -6.87 0.21
C ALA A 79 6.31 -6.61 -1.30
N GLY A 80 6.11 -5.35 -1.71
CA GLY A 80 6.10 -4.95 -3.11
C GLY A 80 7.40 -5.23 -3.85
N SER A 81 8.55 -5.00 -3.22
CA SER A 81 9.88 -5.37 -3.76
C SER A 81 10.07 -6.89 -3.94
N GLN A 82 9.14 -7.68 -3.38
CA GLN A 82 9.05 -9.13 -3.50
C GLN A 82 7.79 -9.57 -4.28
N ASN A 83 7.16 -8.66 -5.04
CA ASN A 83 5.95 -8.89 -5.86
C ASN A 83 4.69 -9.27 -5.07
N ARG A 84 4.57 -8.79 -3.83
CA ARG A 84 3.50 -9.13 -2.88
C ARG A 84 2.83 -7.88 -2.26
N PHE A 85 2.89 -6.76 -2.96
CA PHE A 85 2.41 -5.47 -2.44
C PHE A 85 0.94 -5.55 -2.04
N TRP A 86 0.08 -6.01 -2.95
CA TRP A 86 -1.37 -6.01 -2.75
C TRP A 86 -1.81 -7.01 -1.69
N GLU A 87 -1.14 -8.16 -1.59
CA GLU A 87 -1.40 -9.13 -0.51
C GLU A 87 -1.08 -8.54 0.87
N MET A 88 0.05 -7.84 1.01
CA MET A 88 0.37 -7.14 2.27
C MET A 88 -0.58 -5.96 2.53
N HIS A 89 -0.87 -5.18 1.50
CA HIS A 89 -1.79 -4.03 1.57
C HIS A 89 -3.18 -4.43 2.10
N ASP A 90 -3.73 -5.54 1.60
CA ASP A 90 -5.00 -6.08 2.05
C ASP A 90 -4.93 -6.48 3.53
N LEU A 91 -3.92 -7.25 3.93
CA LEU A 91 -3.75 -7.68 5.32
C LEU A 91 -3.62 -6.50 6.29
N LEU A 92 -2.86 -5.47 5.92
CA LEU A 92 -2.70 -4.26 6.72
C LEU A 92 -4.04 -3.53 6.91
N PHE A 93 -4.82 -3.35 5.83
CA PHE A 93 -6.11 -2.66 5.93
C PHE A 93 -7.19 -3.49 6.62
N GLU A 94 -7.22 -4.80 6.42
CA GLU A 94 -8.13 -5.70 7.15
C GLU A 94 -7.90 -5.63 8.65
N ASN A 95 -6.65 -5.44 9.07
CA ASN A 95 -6.21 -5.44 10.47
C ASN A 95 -5.80 -4.04 10.99
N ASN A 96 -6.34 -2.97 10.40
CA ASN A 96 -5.95 -1.57 10.64
C ASN A 96 -5.98 -1.07 12.11
N ARG A 97 -6.53 -1.86 13.04
CA ARG A 97 -6.57 -1.56 14.49
C ARG A 97 -5.48 -2.28 15.30
N ALA A 98 -4.72 -3.18 14.68
CA ALA A 98 -3.79 -4.09 15.35
C ALA A 98 -2.49 -4.27 14.54
N LEU A 99 -1.89 -3.16 14.09
CA LEU A 99 -0.67 -3.15 13.29
C LEU A 99 0.61 -3.07 14.13
N SER A 100 0.72 -3.88 15.18
CA SER A 100 2.00 -4.02 15.88
C SER A 100 3.06 -4.64 14.96
N GLU A 101 4.34 -4.33 15.20
CA GLU A 101 5.46 -4.93 14.46
C GLU A 101 5.40 -6.47 14.39
N ALA A 102 5.12 -7.13 15.53
CA ALA A 102 4.96 -8.58 15.57
C ALA A 102 3.88 -9.07 14.60
N LYS A 103 2.76 -8.36 14.52
CA LYS A 103 1.65 -8.73 13.64
C LYS A 103 1.98 -8.52 12.16
N ILE A 104 2.73 -7.45 11.85
CA ILE A 104 3.24 -7.19 10.50
C ILE A 104 4.22 -8.28 10.05
N ILE A 105 5.08 -8.77 10.95
CA ILE A 105 5.97 -9.89 10.68
C ILE A 105 5.18 -11.17 10.39
N GLU A 106 4.13 -11.46 11.17
CA GLU A 106 3.23 -12.60 10.89
C GLU A 106 2.60 -12.50 9.49
N PHE A 107 2.14 -11.32 9.08
CA PHE A 107 1.57 -11.13 7.72
C PHE A 107 2.60 -11.41 6.62
N ALA A 108 3.85 -11.00 6.81
CA ALA A 108 4.92 -11.29 5.87
C ALA A 108 5.19 -12.81 5.75
N GLU A 109 5.10 -13.54 6.86
CA GLU A 109 5.18 -15.00 6.86
C GLU A 109 4.00 -15.63 6.12
N ASP A 110 2.77 -15.15 6.39
CA ASP A 110 1.53 -15.65 5.79
C ASP A 110 1.51 -15.53 4.26
N ILE A 111 2.07 -14.44 3.71
CA ILE A 111 2.13 -14.22 2.25
C ILE A 111 3.42 -14.78 1.61
N GLY A 112 4.25 -15.47 2.40
CA GLY A 112 5.42 -16.21 1.94
C GLY A 112 6.57 -15.31 1.47
N LEU A 113 6.84 -14.21 2.18
CA LEU A 113 8.02 -13.39 1.90
C LEU A 113 9.33 -14.09 2.30
N ASP A 114 10.43 -13.65 1.71
CA ASP A 114 11.75 -13.90 2.26
C ASP A 114 11.87 -13.14 3.59
N MET A 115 11.72 -13.87 4.69
CA MET A 115 11.72 -13.30 6.04
C MET A 115 13.08 -12.78 6.48
N TYR A 116 14.18 -13.28 5.91
CA TYR A 116 15.49 -12.72 6.21
C TYR A 116 15.58 -11.32 5.61
N ARG A 117 15.27 -11.20 4.31
CA ARG A 117 15.25 -9.90 3.63
C ARG A 117 14.25 -8.94 4.26
N PHE A 118 13.03 -9.39 4.53
CA PHE A 118 11.98 -8.55 5.13
C PHE A 118 12.40 -7.96 6.49
N LYS A 119 13.00 -8.77 7.36
CA LYS A 119 13.48 -8.29 8.67
C LYS A 119 14.66 -7.33 8.53
N VAL A 120 15.57 -7.58 7.59
CA VAL A 120 16.67 -6.65 7.29
C VAL A 120 16.10 -5.31 6.82
N ASP A 121 15.25 -5.31 5.80
CA ASP A 121 14.67 -4.09 5.21
C ASP A 121 13.90 -3.26 6.24
N LEU A 122 13.10 -3.89 7.11
CA LEU A 122 12.40 -3.20 8.20
C LEU A 122 13.36 -2.63 9.26
N THR A 123 14.40 -3.38 9.65
CA THR A 123 15.34 -2.94 10.69
C THR A 123 16.22 -1.80 10.20
N THR A 124 16.61 -1.80 8.93
CA THR A 124 17.42 -0.75 8.31
C THR A 124 16.58 0.43 7.84
N ASN A 125 15.26 0.34 7.91
CA ASN A 125 14.31 1.30 7.36
C ASN A 125 14.58 1.59 5.88
N GLU A 126 14.84 0.54 5.09
CA GLU A 126 15.24 0.63 3.68
C GLU A 126 14.28 1.49 2.86
N PHE A 127 12.98 1.35 3.14
CA PHE A 127 11.92 2.04 2.40
C PHE A 127 11.48 3.36 3.03
N ALA A 128 12.04 3.78 4.17
CA ALA A 128 11.60 5.01 4.86
C ALA A 128 11.69 6.26 3.97
N LYS A 129 12.70 6.34 3.11
CA LYS A 129 12.83 7.45 2.16
C LYS A 129 11.70 7.44 1.13
N GLN A 130 11.41 6.29 0.53
CA GLN A 130 10.34 6.13 -0.45
C GLN A 130 8.98 6.53 0.13
N VAL A 131 8.68 6.09 1.36
CA VAL A 131 7.47 6.48 2.11
C VAL A 131 7.33 8.00 2.29
N THR A 132 8.43 8.77 2.29
CA THR A 132 8.38 10.25 2.41
C THR A 132 8.31 10.99 1.08
N THR A 133 8.52 10.30 -0.04
CA THR A 133 8.61 10.90 -1.37
C THR A 133 7.44 10.53 -2.28
N ASP A 134 6.52 9.71 -1.78
CA ASP A 134 5.22 9.41 -2.41
C ASP A 134 4.37 10.68 -2.67
#